data_AF-A0A7R9ZKV8-F1
#
_entry.id   AF-A0A7R9ZKV8-F1
#
_cell.length_a   1.000
_cell.length_b   1.000
_cell.length_c   1.000
_cell.angle_alpha   90.00
_cell.angle_beta   90.00
_cell.angle_gamma   90.00
#
_symmetry.space_group_name_H-M   'P 1'
#
loop_
_entity.id
_entity.type
_entity.pdbx_description
1 polymer ?
#
loop_
_entity_poly.entity_id
_entity_poly.type
_entity_poly.pdbx_seq_one_letter_code
_entity_poly.pdbx_strand_id
1 'polypeptide(L)'
;YLYHHCEKGKAAVTLEKLIMSHAVAYGRGAKFGGSCNAQDIDRTKQWKLVEALGMQEVTPFECPRARSWDKESRRSEMAPSEVAKQGYRVFTPDYIEYLHSHVKYEPKGEEDPYTIVVHMRRKKLKPCKKLRKGFLQYLPNSHYQTLIDKYMKPGAKVIIYSQPKSFESLDDFTNKGYDVQLTADETVIWKDIANADVVILSRSQFSSTPAVVARGIVVYTPFWREPLKHWEQVDAQTMQETEAEIERLKEFC
;
A
#
# COMPACT_ATOMS: atom_id res chain seq x y z
N TYR A 1 -4.85 -6.33 26.49
CA TYR A 1 -4.10 -6.52 25.23
C TYR A 1 -5.06 -6.92 24.14
N LEU A 2 -4.91 -6.37 22.94
CA LEU A 2 -5.65 -6.79 21.75
C LEU A 2 -4.72 -7.49 20.77
N TYR A 3 -5.18 -8.59 20.19
CA TYR A 3 -4.41 -9.40 19.26
C TYR A 3 -5.08 -9.48 17.90
N HIS A 4 -4.27 -9.51 16.85
CA HIS A 4 -4.71 -9.78 15.49
C HIS A 4 -4.67 -11.28 15.21
N HIS A 5 -5.73 -11.82 14.59
CA HIS A 5 -5.73 -13.18 14.07
C HIS A 5 -5.07 -13.23 12.69
N CYS A 6 -3.88 -13.83 12.59
CA CYS A 6 -3.12 -13.90 11.34
C CYS A 6 -3.76 -14.89 10.35
N GLU A 7 -4.30 -14.39 9.25
CA GLU A 7 -4.79 -15.25 8.17
C GLU A 7 -3.68 -15.55 7.14
N LYS A 8 -3.72 -16.76 6.55
CA LYS A 8 -2.88 -17.09 5.39
C LYS A 8 -3.17 -16.11 4.25
N GLY A 9 -2.13 -15.45 3.73
CA GLY A 9 -2.29 -14.41 2.73
C GLY A 9 -0.98 -13.91 2.16
N LYS A 10 -1.08 -13.01 1.18
CA LYS A 10 0.08 -12.28 0.66
C LYS A 10 0.61 -11.33 1.73
N ALA A 11 1.91 -11.13 1.77
CA ALA A 11 2.56 -10.34 2.82
C ALA A 11 1.94 -8.95 3.01
N ALA A 12 1.77 -8.18 1.93
CA ALA A 12 1.13 -6.86 1.99
C ALA A 12 -0.29 -6.88 2.59
N VAL A 13 -1.10 -7.88 2.26
CA VAL A 13 -2.48 -7.99 2.78
C VAL A 13 -2.48 -8.31 4.28
N THR A 14 -1.56 -9.18 4.71
CA THR A 14 -1.39 -9.51 6.12
C THR A 14 -0.91 -8.27 6.90
N LEU A 15 0.02 -7.50 6.34
CA LEU A 15 0.54 -6.29 6.96
C LEU A 15 -0.49 -5.17 7.04
N GLU A 16 -1.27 -4.94 5.98
CA GLU A 16 -2.37 -3.99 6.02
C GLU A 16 -3.34 -4.30 7.18
N LYS A 17 -3.74 -5.57 7.32
CA LYS A 17 -4.62 -6.00 8.42
C LYS A 17 -3.96 -5.84 9.79
N LEU A 18 -2.66 -6.10 9.89
CA LEU A 18 -1.91 -5.95 11.12
C LEU A 18 -1.86 -4.49 11.57
N ILE A 19 -1.53 -3.58 10.65
CA ILE A 19 -1.48 -2.14 10.90
C ILE A 19 -2.88 -1.61 11.26
N MET A 20 -3.92 -2.04 10.56
CA MET A 20 -5.31 -1.67 10.91
C MET A 20 -5.72 -2.18 12.29
N SER A 21 -5.30 -3.39 12.65
CA SER A 21 -5.57 -3.97 13.97
C SER A 21 -4.85 -3.19 15.07
N HIS A 22 -3.60 -2.79 14.82
CA HIS A 22 -2.86 -1.92 15.70
C HIS A 22 -3.56 -0.55 15.85
N ALA A 23 -4.07 0.03 14.76
CA ALA A 23 -4.84 1.28 14.78
C ALA A 23 -6.10 1.19 15.67
N VAL A 24 -6.85 0.08 15.56
CA VAL A 24 -8.02 -0.17 16.41
C VAL A 24 -7.62 -0.29 17.88
N ALA A 25 -6.50 -0.95 18.19
CA ALA A 25 -6.01 -1.06 19.56
C ALA A 25 -5.57 0.30 20.10
N TYR A 26 -4.83 1.07 19.31
CA TYR A 26 -4.40 2.42 19.63
C TYR A 26 -5.60 3.32 19.96
N GLY A 27 -6.62 3.36 19.10
CA GLY A 27 -7.84 4.16 19.33
C GLY A 27 -8.66 3.73 20.55
N ARG A 28 -8.43 2.52 21.07
CA ARG A 28 -9.05 2.02 22.32
C ARG A 28 -8.21 2.26 23.57
N GLY A 29 -7.04 2.90 23.45
CA GLY A 29 -6.05 2.95 24.52
C GLY A 29 -5.54 1.58 24.96
N ALA A 30 -5.69 0.57 24.10
CA ALA A 30 -5.32 -0.81 24.41
C ALA A 30 -3.91 -1.12 23.87
N LYS A 31 -3.12 -1.86 24.65
CA LYS A 31 -1.83 -2.39 24.18
C LYS A 31 -2.07 -3.42 23.07
N PHE A 32 -1.47 -3.19 21.90
CA PHE A 32 -1.45 -4.19 20.83
C PHE A 32 -0.45 -5.30 21.16
N GLY A 33 -0.91 -6.54 21.18
CA GLY A 33 -0.11 -7.69 21.58
C GLY A 33 0.53 -8.46 20.43
N GLY A 34 0.32 -8.03 19.19
CA GLY A 34 0.87 -8.66 17.99
C GLY A 34 -0.12 -9.56 17.24
N SER A 35 0.43 -10.50 16.48
CA SER A 35 -0.30 -11.35 15.53
C SER A 35 -0.24 -12.82 15.91
N CYS A 36 -1.39 -13.42 16.24
CA CYS A 36 -1.57 -14.80 16.72
C CYS A 36 -1.93 -15.78 15.58
N ASN A 37 -1.79 -17.09 15.81
CA ASN A 37 -2.23 -18.20 14.94
C ASN A 37 -1.54 -18.37 13.57
N ALA A 38 -0.20 -18.31 13.55
CA ALA A 38 0.60 -18.55 12.34
C ALA A 38 1.50 -19.79 12.43
N GLN A 39 1.05 -20.89 13.05
CA GLN A 39 1.90 -22.06 13.22
C GLN A 39 2.49 -22.60 11.90
N ASP A 40 1.89 -22.25 10.75
CA ASP A 40 2.35 -22.69 9.41
C ASP A 40 2.68 -21.56 8.42
N ILE A 41 2.83 -20.31 8.85
CA ILE A 41 3.11 -19.19 7.92
C ILE A 41 4.57 -18.80 8.06
N ASP A 42 5.35 -19.00 6.99
CA ASP A 42 6.64 -18.34 6.84
C ASP A 42 6.43 -16.82 6.87
N ARG A 43 6.85 -16.21 7.98
CA ARG A 43 6.72 -14.77 8.25
C ARG A 43 7.91 -13.97 7.73
N THR A 44 8.93 -14.62 7.17
CA THR A 44 10.18 -13.96 6.77
C THR A 44 9.91 -12.81 5.80
N LYS A 45 8.98 -13.00 4.85
CA LYS A 45 8.63 -11.96 3.87
C LYS A 45 7.88 -10.77 4.50
N GLN A 46 6.91 -11.05 5.36
CA GLN A 46 6.16 -10.03 6.09
C GLN A 46 7.10 -9.22 6.98
N TRP A 47 7.99 -9.91 7.68
CA TRP A 47 8.95 -9.28 8.58
C TRP A 47 9.91 -8.37 7.82
N LYS A 48 10.49 -8.83 6.70
CA LYS A 48 11.34 -7.99 5.83
C LYS A 48 10.66 -6.68 5.41
N LEU A 49 9.36 -6.70 5.11
CA LEU A 49 8.61 -5.49 4.75
C LEU A 49 8.36 -4.56 5.95
N VAL A 50 8.12 -5.12 7.14
CA VAL A 50 8.08 -4.33 8.38
C VAL A 50 9.43 -3.69 8.66
N GLU A 51 10.50 -4.45 8.54
CA GLU A 51 11.87 -3.98 8.74
C GLU A 51 12.24 -2.89 7.74
N ALA A 52 11.82 -3.03 6.48
CA ALA A 52 12.05 -2.06 5.43
C ALA A 52 11.46 -0.68 5.76
N LEU A 53 10.32 -0.65 6.46
CA LEU A 53 9.68 0.58 6.93
C LEU A 53 10.11 0.98 8.36
N GLY A 54 10.92 0.17 9.05
CA GLY A 54 11.30 0.44 10.44
C GLY A 54 10.16 0.25 11.47
N MET A 55 9.10 -0.48 11.14
CA MET A 55 7.89 -0.60 11.98
C MET A 55 7.91 -1.80 12.95
N GLN A 56 9.09 -2.32 13.29
CA GLN A 56 9.22 -3.54 14.12
C GLN A 56 8.56 -3.38 15.50
N GLU A 57 8.69 -2.20 16.11
CA GLU A 57 8.16 -1.91 17.44
C GLU A 57 6.64 -1.68 17.44
N VAL A 58 6.10 -1.16 16.34
CA VAL A 58 4.68 -0.86 16.19
C VAL A 58 3.88 -2.12 15.87
N THR A 59 4.42 -2.98 15.01
CA THR A 59 3.71 -4.16 14.51
C THR A 59 4.45 -5.46 14.86
N PRO A 60 4.61 -5.78 16.16
CA PRO A 60 5.33 -6.97 16.56
C PRO A 60 4.61 -8.21 16.03
N PHE A 61 5.35 -9.07 15.33
CA PHE A 61 4.90 -10.39 14.92
C PHE A 61 5.10 -11.43 16.03
N GLU A 62 4.91 -11.03 17.27
CA GLU A 62 5.04 -11.91 18.42
C GLU A 62 3.66 -12.35 18.87
N CYS A 63 3.49 -13.67 18.98
CA CYS A 63 2.42 -14.23 19.79
C CYS A 63 3.12 -14.70 21.06
N PRO A 64 2.75 -14.22 22.27
CA PRO A 64 3.35 -14.75 23.49
C PRO A 64 3.00 -16.25 23.59
N ARG A 65 3.96 -17.09 23.17
CA ARG A 65 3.80 -18.55 23.04
C ARG A 65 3.93 -19.28 24.36
N ALA A 66 4.40 -18.67 25.45
CA ALA A 66 4.77 -19.42 26.65
C ALA A 66 4.92 -18.58 27.94
N ARG A 67 3.97 -17.70 28.29
CA ARG A 67 3.89 -17.27 29.70
C ARG A 67 2.74 -18.02 30.35
N SER A 68 3.08 -18.74 31.41
CA SER A 68 2.14 -19.36 32.36
C SER A 68 0.90 -18.48 32.47
N TRP A 69 -0.21 -19.02 32.02
CA TRP A 69 -1.45 -18.31 31.79
C TRP A 69 -2.02 -17.85 33.12
N ASP A 70 -1.58 -16.67 33.55
CA ASP A 70 -2.23 -16.00 34.65
C ASP A 70 -3.64 -15.65 34.19
N LYS A 71 -4.64 -16.26 34.82
CA LYS A 71 -6.06 -16.21 34.40
C LYS A 71 -6.60 -14.78 34.33
N GLU A 72 -5.87 -13.81 34.88
CA GLU A 72 -6.23 -12.40 34.93
C GLU A 72 -5.93 -11.64 33.63
N SER A 73 -5.03 -12.13 32.77
CA SER A 73 -4.72 -11.46 31.49
C SER A 73 -5.74 -11.82 30.42
N ARG A 74 -6.95 -11.22 30.49
CA ARG A 74 -8.01 -11.40 29.48
C ARG A 74 -7.49 -11.03 28.09
N ARG A 75 -7.27 -12.05 27.25
CA ARG A 75 -7.04 -11.88 25.81
C ARG A 75 -8.37 -11.49 25.17
N SER A 76 -8.38 -10.37 24.46
CA SER A 76 -9.44 -10.09 23.51
C SER A 76 -8.82 -10.15 22.12
N GLU A 77 -9.24 -11.15 21.34
CA GLU A 77 -8.91 -11.23 19.92
C GLU A 77 -9.87 -10.32 19.17
N MET A 78 -9.33 -9.47 18.30
CA MET A 78 -10.17 -8.67 17.42
C MET A 78 -10.68 -9.55 16.30
N ALA A 79 -11.99 -9.57 16.10
CA ALA A 79 -12.58 -10.30 14.99
C ALA A 79 -12.11 -9.64 13.67
N PRO A 80 -11.62 -10.41 12.67
CA PRO A 80 -11.20 -9.83 11.38
C PRO A 80 -12.29 -8.99 10.70
N SER A 81 -13.55 -9.35 10.91
CA SER A 81 -14.71 -8.61 10.39
C SER A 81 -14.88 -7.23 11.02
N GLU A 82 -14.51 -7.06 12.29
CA GLU A 82 -14.57 -5.79 13.01
C GLU A 82 -13.56 -4.80 12.44
N VAL A 83 -12.31 -5.23 12.26
CA VAL A 83 -11.25 -4.43 11.64
C VAL A 83 -11.60 -4.09 10.19
N ALA A 84 -12.14 -5.06 9.45
CA ALA A 84 -12.54 -4.85 8.06
C ALA A 84 -13.69 -3.84 7.89
N LYS A 85 -14.67 -3.83 8.80
CA LYS A 85 -15.81 -2.89 8.76
C LYS A 85 -15.39 -1.44 8.95
N GLN A 86 -14.37 -1.19 9.77
CA GLN A 86 -13.89 0.18 9.99
C GLN A 86 -13.08 0.72 8.81
N GLY A 87 -12.48 -0.15 7.99
CA GLY A 87 -11.73 0.26 6.82
C GLY A 87 -10.61 1.23 7.18
N TYR A 88 -10.39 2.25 6.35
CA TYR A 88 -9.36 3.26 6.60
C TYR A 88 -9.75 4.34 7.63
N ARG A 89 -10.96 4.28 8.19
CA ARG A 89 -11.41 5.21 9.23
C ARG A 89 -10.71 4.99 10.58
N VAL A 90 -10.03 3.85 10.76
CA VAL A 90 -9.19 3.55 11.93
C VAL A 90 -7.93 4.41 11.99
N PHE A 91 -7.52 4.98 10.86
CA PHE A 91 -6.33 5.80 10.73
C PHE A 91 -6.65 7.26 11.05
N THR A 92 -6.75 7.56 12.35
CA THR A 92 -6.90 8.95 12.81
C THR A 92 -5.62 9.75 12.53
N PRO A 93 -5.70 11.09 12.42
CA PRO A 93 -4.50 11.94 12.28
C PRO A 93 -3.43 11.64 13.32
N ASP A 94 -3.79 11.59 14.61
CA ASP A 94 -2.87 11.28 15.71
C ASP A 94 -2.18 9.91 15.54
N TYR A 95 -2.91 8.91 15.03
CA TYR A 95 -2.35 7.59 14.78
C TYR A 95 -1.38 7.60 13.57
N ILE A 96 -1.67 8.37 12.53
CA ILE A 96 -0.75 8.55 11.40
C ILE A 96 0.53 9.26 11.85
N GLU A 97 0.43 10.31 12.66
CA GLU A 97 1.59 10.98 13.26
C GLU A 97 2.41 10.00 14.12
N TYR A 98 1.74 9.18 14.93
CA TYR A 98 2.38 8.11 15.68
C TYR A 98 3.12 7.13 14.75
N LEU A 99 2.53 6.71 13.62
CA LEU A 99 3.23 5.85 12.66
C LEU A 99 4.46 6.56 12.07
N HIS A 100 4.31 7.83 11.67
CA HIS A 100 5.41 8.62 11.09
C HIS A 100 6.57 8.82 12.08
N SER A 101 6.33 8.83 13.39
CA SER A 101 7.41 8.94 14.37
C SER A 101 8.20 7.64 14.56
N HIS A 102 7.69 6.50 14.10
CA HIS A 102 8.32 5.18 14.23
C HIS A 102 8.89 4.65 12.91
N VAL A 103 8.39 5.13 11.77
CA VAL A 103 8.91 4.74 10.46
C VAL A 103 10.31 5.31 10.23
N LYS A 104 11.19 4.49 9.67
CA LYS A 104 12.56 4.89 9.30
C LYS A 104 12.56 5.43 7.87
N TYR A 105 12.61 6.75 7.76
CA TYR A 105 12.71 7.45 6.49
C TYR A 105 14.16 7.70 6.13
N GLU A 106 14.46 7.64 4.84
CA GLU A 106 15.77 8.02 4.33
C GLU A 106 15.87 9.56 4.38
N PRO A 107 16.97 10.11 4.91
CA PRO A 107 17.14 11.55 4.94
C PRO A 107 17.23 12.06 3.51
N LYS A 108 16.38 13.04 3.18
CA LYS A 108 16.40 13.72 1.90
C LYS A 108 17.27 14.97 2.00
N GLY A 109 18.35 15.02 1.24
CA GLY A 109 19.22 16.19 1.11
C GLY A 109 18.57 17.30 0.29
N GLU A 110 19.09 18.52 0.39
CA GLU A 110 18.61 19.66 -0.40
C GLU A 110 18.80 19.47 -1.91
N GLU A 111 19.80 18.68 -2.30
CA GLU A 111 20.12 18.38 -3.70
C GLU A 111 19.34 17.17 -4.25
N ASP A 112 18.61 16.44 -3.39
CA ASP A 112 17.87 15.27 -3.86
C ASP A 112 16.70 15.71 -4.76
N PRO A 113 16.54 15.06 -5.92
CA PRO A 113 15.51 15.45 -6.87
C PRO A 113 14.11 15.25 -6.29
N TYR A 114 13.16 16.00 -6.85
CA TYR A 114 11.75 15.71 -6.62
C TYR A 114 11.40 14.32 -7.17
N THR A 115 10.84 13.43 -6.37
CA THR A 115 10.60 12.03 -6.72
C THR A 115 9.12 11.72 -6.84
N ILE A 116 8.74 11.17 -8.00
CA ILE A 116 7.40 10.63 -8.27
C ILE A 116 7.53 9.12 -8.40
N VAL A 117 6.96 8.38 -7.46
CA VAL A 117 6.93 6.92 -7.47
C VAL A 117 5.56 6.43 -7.93
N VAL A 118 5.55 5.57 -8.93
CA VAL A 118 4.32 5.00 -9.50
C VAL A 118 4.35 3.50 -9.31
N HIS A 119 3.30 2.94 -8.71
CA HIS A 119 3.14 1.49 -8.64
C HIS A 119 2.05 1.04 -9.61
N MET A 120 2.43 0.41 -10.72
CA MET A 120 1.55 -0.15 -11.74
C MET A 120 1.33 -1.65 -11.53
N ARG A 121 0.08 -2.09 -11.52
CA ARG A 121 -0.25 -3.51 -11.40
C ARG A 121 -0.64 -4.09 -12.76
N ARG A 122 0.23 -4.93 -13.35
CA ARG A 122 0.06 -5.46 -14.72
C ARG A 122 -0.10 -7.00 -14.79
N LYS A 123 0.84 -7.79 -14.26
CA LYS A 123 0.90 -9.28 -14.22
C LYS A 123 -0.10 -10.05 -15.11
N LYS A 124 -1.28 -10.40 -14.57
CA LYS A 124 -2.36 -11.15 -15.25
C LYS A 124 -3.64 -10.31 -15.35
N LEU A 125 -3.49 -8.99 -15.29
CA LEU A 125 -4.58 -8.05 -15.46
C LEU A 125 -4.65 -7.67 -16.92
N LYS A 126 -5.87 -7.60 -17.43
CA LYS A 126 -6.22 -7.16 -18.78
C LYS A 126 -7.47 -6.28 -18.67
N PRO A 127 -7.70 -5.38 -19.62
CA PRO A 127 -8.92 -4.56 -19.67
C PRO A 127 -10.21 -5.40 -19.64
N CYS A 128 -10.23 -6.53 -20.36
CA CYS A 128 -11.38 -7.45 -20.44
C CYS A 128 -11.57 -8.37 -19.23
N LYS A 129 -10.77 -8.25 -18.18
CA LYS A 129 -10.89 -9.16 -17.03
C LYS A 129 -12.16 -8.87 -16.24
N LYS A 130 -12.85 -9.92 -15.78
CA LYS A 130 -14.00 -9.79 -14.87
C LYS A 130 -13.67 -8.91 -13.66
N LEU A 131 -14.66 -8.12 -13.25
CA LEU A 131 -14.60 -7.31 -12.04
C LEU A 131 -14.28 -8.18 -10.83
N ARG A 132 -13.40 -7.71 -9.95
CA ARG A 132 -13.12 -8.35 -8.66
C ARG A 132 -13.72 -7.49 -7.56
N LYS A 133 -14.71 -8.03 -6.85
CA LYS A 133 -15.49 -7.30 -5.84
C LYS A 133 -16.12 -6.02 -6.39
N GLY A 134 -16.60 -6.06 -7.64
CA GLY A 134 -17.21 -4.90 -8.31
C GLY A 134 -16.23 -3.92 -8.97
N PHE A 135 -14.91 -4.15 -8.87
CA PHE A 135 -13.92 -3.22 -9.44
C PHE A 135 -13.04 -3.88 -10.50
N LEU A 136 -12.73 -3.13 -11.57
CA LEU A 136 -11.69 -3.49 -12.53
C LEU A 136 -10.34 -3.02 -11.97
N GLN A 137 -9.43 -3.97 -11.75
CA GLN A 137 -8.11 -3.65 -11.17
C GLN A 137 -7.10 -3.10 -12.20
N TYR A 138 -7.41 -3.23 -13.49
CA TYR A 138 -6.59 -2.70 -14.57
C TYR A 138 -6.76 -1.19 -14.69
N LEU A 139 -5.66 -0.48 -14.93
CA LEU A 139 -5.62 0.94 -15.28
C LEU A 139 -4.71 1.07 -16.51
N PRO A 140 -5.07 1.84 -17.54
CA PRO A 140 -4.30 2.00 -18.76
C PRO A 140 -3.02 2.83 -18.55
N ASN A 141 -2.07 2.81 -19.49
CA ASN A 141 -0.86 3.63 -19.42
C ASN A 141 -1.21 5.12 -19.37
N SER A 142 -2.18 5.55 -20.17
CA SER A 142 -2.66 6.94 -20.22
C SER A 142 -3.09 7.46 -18.84
N HIS A 143 -3.75 6.63 -18.03
CA HIS A 143 -4.12 6.99 -16.65
C HIS A 143 -2.90 7.40 -15.83
N TYR A 144 -1.84 6.59 -15.86
CA TYR A 144 -0.63 6.92 -15.09
C TYR A 144 0.12 8.10 -15.70
N GLN A 145 0.16 8.21 -17.03
CA GLN A 145 0.81 9.33 -17.71
C GLN A 145 0.15 10.67 -17.35
N THR A 146 -1.18 10.77 -17.40
CA THR A 146 -1.93 11.97 -17.01
C THR A 146 -1.61 12.38 -15.57
N LEU A 147 -1.51 11.41 -14.66
CA LEU A 147 -1.17 11.70 -13.26
C LEU A 147 0.30 12.10 -13.11
N ILE A 148 1.24 11.44 -13.79
CA ILE A 148 2.66 11.83 -13.78
C ILE A 148 2.81 13.27 -14.28
N ASP A 149 2.16 13.62 -15.39
CA ASP A 149 2.23 14.96 -15.99
C ASP A 149 1.66 16.02 -15.05
N LYS A 150 0.58 15.70 -14.32
CA LYS A 150 -0.04 16.61 -13.33
C LYS A 150 0.89 17.00 -12.18
N TYR A 151 1.74 16.07 -11.71
CA TYR A 151 2.64 16.31 -10.58
C TYR A 151 4.10 16.56 -10.99
N MET A 152 4.40 16.56 -12.28
CA MET A 152 5.75 16.74 -12.79
C MET A 152 6.33 18.10 -12.39
N LYS A 153 7.60 18.12 -11.98
CA LYS A 153 8.38 19.33 -11.71
C LYS A 153 9.68 19.30 -12.51
N PRO A 154 10.30 20.46 -12.83
CA PRO A 154 11.61 20.49 -13.47
C PRO A 154 12.64 19.67 -12.69
N GLY A 155 13.35 18.76 -13.38
CA GLY A 155 14.35 17.89 -12.76
C GLY A 155 13.78 16.74 -11.91
N ALA A 156 12.47 16.51 -11.91
CA ALA A 156 11.88 15.41 -11.17
C ALA A 156 12.32 14.04 -11.70
N LYS A 157 12.58 13.11 -10.79
CA LYS A 157 12.84 11.69 -11.08
C LYS A 157 11.53 10.91 -10.98
N VAL A 158 11.15 10.23 -12.06
CA VAL A 158 9.99 9.33 -12.07
C VAL A 158 10.48 7.88 -12.00
N ILE A 159 9.99 7.13 -11.01
CA ILE A 159 10.28 5.71 -10.82
C ILE A 159 8.98 4.93 -10.95
N ILE A 160 8.92 3.99 -11.89
CA ILE A 160 7.74 3.18 -12.18
C ILE A 160 8.02 1.74 -11.80
N TYR A 161 7.38 1.28 -10.74
CA TYR A 161 7.38 -0.13 -10.37
C TYR A 161 6.23 -0.86 -11.06
N SER A 162 6.56 -1.89 -11.82
CA SER A 162 5.58 -2.70 -12.55
C SER A 162 5.98 -4.17 -12.56
N GLN A 163 5.35 -4.96 -13.43
CA GLN A 163 5.56 -6.40 -13.57
C GLN A 163 5.89 -6.71 -15.03
N PRO A 164 6.76 -7.70 -15.32
CA PRO A 164 7.26 -7.93 -16.68
C PRO A 164 6.18 -8.27 -17.70
N LYS A 165 5.09 -8.89 -17.25
CA LYS A 165 3.93 -9.19 -18.09
C LYS A 165 2.90 -8.07 -17.99
N SER A 166 2.71 -7.36 -19.09
CA SER A 166 1.73 -6.27 -19.26
C SER A 166 0.91 -6.47 -20.53
N PHE A 167 -0.28 -5.86 -20.57
CA PHE A 167 -1.13 -5.84 -21.76
C PHE A 167 -0.70 -4.72 -22.72
N GLU A 168 -0.45 -3.53 -22.18
CA GLU A 168 0.21 -2.43 -22.90
C GLU A 168 1.72 -2.54 -22.76
N SER A 169 2.48 -2.13 -23.80
CA SER A 169 3.93 -1.95 -23.68
C SER A 169 4.24 -0.86 -22.64
N LEU A 170 5.39 -0.95 -21.97
CA LEU A 170 5.88 0.09 -21.06
C LEU A 170 7.00 0.93 -21.70
N ASP A 171 7.31 0.69 -22.99
CA ASP A 171 8.39 1.38 -23.70
C ASP A 171 8.15 2.89 -23.79
N ASP A 172 6.90 3.33 -23.86
CA ASP A 172 6.57 4.77 -23.87
C ASP A 172 7.11 5.50 -22.63
N PHE A 173 7.14 4.83 -21.47
CA PHE A 173 7.71 5.40 -20.25
C PHE A 173 9.24 5.40 -20.27
N THR A 174 9.84 4.31 -20.76
CA THR A 174 11.31 4.21 -20.92
C THR A 174 11.82 5.26 -21.91
N ASN A 175 11.11 5.46 -23.03
CA ASN A 175 11.45 6.45 -24.07
C ASN A 175 11.34 7.90 -23.56
N LYS A 176 10.53 8.14 -22.53
CA LYS A 176 10.48 9.43 -21.80
C LYS A 176 11.59 9.60 -20.77
N GLY A 177 12.46 8.60 -20.60
CA GLY A 177 13.55 8.62 -19.64
C GLY A 177 13.14 8.28 -18.20
N TYR A 178 11.94 7.70 -17.99
CA TYR A 178 11.51 7.27 -16.66
C TYR A 178 12.25 5.97 -16.24
N ASP A 179 12.47 5.82 -14.94
CA ASP A 179 13.10 4.64 -14.37
C ASP A 179 12.08 3.51 -14.18
N VAL A 180 11.95 2.62 -15.19
CA VAL A 180 10.96 1.53 -15.19
C VAL A 180 11.56 0.25 -14.59
N GLN A 181 11.09 -0.11 -13.40
CA GLN A 181 11.57 -1.22 -12.60
C GLN A 181 10.57 -2.39 -12.59
N LEU A 182 10.87 -3.47 -13.31
CA LEU A 182 9.96 -4.62 -13.49
C LEU A 182 10.17 -5.77 -12.49
N THR A 183 11.32 -5.80 -11.82
CA THR A 183 11.73 -6.91 -10.94
C THR A 183 12.39 -6.40 -9.65
N ALA A 184 12.04 -5.19 -9.21
CA ALA A 184 12.55 -4.64 -7.95
C ALA A 184 12.09 -5.48 -6.75
N ASP A 185 12.94 -5.52 -5.72
CA ASP A 185 12.61 -6.16 -4.45
C ASP A 185 11.46 -5.41 -3.75
N GLU A 186 10.52 -6.15 -3.16
CA GLU A 186 9.33 -5.56 -2.53
C GLU A 186 9.70 -4.56 -1.41
N THR A 187 10.81 -4.77 -0.71
CA THR A 187 11.29 -3.87 0.34
C THR A 187 11.78 -2.52 -0.21
N VAL A 188 12.43 -2.53 -1.38
CA VAL A 188 12.84 -1.31 -2.08
C VAL A 188 11.61 -0.53 -2.51
N ILE A 189 10.64 -1.20 -3.13
CA ILE A 189 9.39 -0.55 -3.57
C ILE A 189 8.67 0.13 -2.39
N TRP A 190 8.63 -0.53 -1.23
CA TRP A 190 7.96 0.01 -0.04
C TRP A 190 8.69 1.22 0.54
N LYS A 191 10.02 1.21 0.56
CA LYS A 191 10.83 2.37 0.97
C LYS A 191 10.63 3.54 0.03
N ASP A 192 10.69 3.31 -1.27
CA ASP A 192 10.51 4.36 -2.27
C ASP A 192 9.09 4.96 -2.17
N ILE A 193 8.06 4.14 -1.96
CA ILE A 193 6.70 4.63 -1.68
C ILE A 193 6.66 5.49 -0.41
N ALA A 194 7.30 5.06 0.69
CA ALA A 194 7.24 5.81 1.94
C ALA A 194 7.99 7.15 1.89
N ASN A 195 9.05 7.24 1.08
CA ASN A 195 9.95 8.40 1.00
C ASN A 195 9.68 9.34 -0.17
N ALA A 196 8.90 8.95 -1.18
CA ALA A 196 8.64 9.80 -2.35
C ALA A 196 7.88 11.08 -2.01
N ASP A 197 8.10 12.14 -2.79
CA ASP A 197 7.31 13.36 -2.68
C ASP A 197 5.89 13.17 -3.23
N VAL A 198 5.74 12.29 -4.23
CA VAL A 198 4.45 11.90 -4.80
C VAL A 198 4.43 10.40 -5.03
N VAL A 199 3.34 9.75 -4.61
CA VAL A 199 3.08 8.33 -4.85
C VAL A 199 1.80 8.18 -5.65
N ILE A 200 1.89 7.60 -6.84
CA ILE A 200 0.72 7.26 -7.66
C ILE A 200 0.40 5.77 -7.50
N LEU A 201 -0.75 5.48 -6.90
CA LEU A 201 -1.15 4.13 -6.55
C LEU A 201 -1.95 3.46 -7.66
N SER A 202 -1.61 2.21 -8.01
CA SER A 202 -2.58 1.34 -8.70
C SER A 202 -3.68 0.86 -7.76
N ARG A 203 -4.71 0.22 -8.34
CA ARG A 203 -5.76 -0.52 -7.62
C ARG A 203 -5.23 -1.82 -6.97
N SER A 204 -4.36 -1.65 -5.98
CA SER A 204 -3.61 -2.73 -5.34
C SER A 204 -3.40 -2.49 -3.84
N GLN A 205 -3.70 -3.52 -3.05
CA GLN A 205 -3.34 -3.53 -1.62
C GLN A 205 -1.83 -3.45 -1.38
N PHE A 206 -1.04 -3.90 -2.36
CA PHE A 206 0.42 -3.91 -2.23
C PHE A 206 0.99 -2.50 -2.04
N SER A 207 0.55 -1.53 -2.84
CA SER A 207 1.02 -0.14 -2.75
C SER A 207 0.25 0.68 -1.72
N SER A 208 -1.01 0.36 -1.44
CA SER A 208 -1.78 1.09 -0.44
C SER A 208 -1.26 0.89 0.98
N THR A 209 -0.59 -0.23 1.27
CA THR A 209 -0.06 -0.53 2.61
C THR A 209 1.09 0.40 3.02
N PRO A 210 2.21 0.51 2.26
CA PRO A 210 3.26 1.47 2.59
C PRO A 210 2.80 2.93 2.41
N ALA A 211 1.81 3.20 1.56
CA ALA A 211 1.28 4.56 1.38
C ALA A 211 0.56 5.12 2.62
N VAL A 212 0.16 4.27 3.58
CA VAL A 212 -0.38 4.73 4.88
C VAL A 212 0.63 5.58 5.64
N VAL A 213 1.92 5.33 5.44
CA VAL A 213 3.02 6.02 6.12
C VAL A 213 3.88 6.87 5.17
N ALA A 214 3.38 7.13 3.96
CA ALA A 214 4.08 8.00 3.02
C ALA A 214 4.04 9.45 3.51
N ARG A 215 5.19 10.15 3.44
CA ARG A 215 5.28 11.57 3.81
C ARG A 215 4.79 12.52 2.73
N GLY A 216 4.92 12.12 1.47
CA GLY A 216 4.52 12.92 0.32
C GLY A 216 3.03 12.86 0.00
N ILE A 217 2.68 13.40 -1.15
CA ILE A 217 1.32 13.35 -1.70
C ILE A 217 1.03 11.93 -2.16
N VAL A 218 -0.03 11.33 -1.63
CA VAL A 218 -0.52 10.03 -2.11
C VAL A 218 -1.69 10.25 -3.05
N VAL A 219 -1.51 9.88 -4.31
CA VAL A 219 -2.51 9.96 -5.37
C VAL A 219 -3.23 8.62 -5.48
N TYR A 220 -4.50 8.64 -5.14
CA TYR A 220 -5.34 7.46 -4.97
C TYR A 220 -6.41 7.35 -6.05
N THR A 221 -6.29 6.33 -6.89
CA THR A 221 -7.34 5.95 -7.82
C THR A 221 -8.41 5.11 -7.09
N PRO A 222 -9.68 5.55 -7.04
CA PRO A 222 -10.74 4.88 -6.30
C PRO A 222 -10.79 3.37 -6.55
N PHE A 223 -10.76 2.59 -5.47
CA PHE A 223 -10.84 1.12 -5.50
C PHE A 223 -11.26 0.61 -4.14
N TRP A 224 -12.23 -0.30 -4.00
CA TRP A 224 -12.54 -1.14 -2.81
C TRP A 224 -12.67 -0.54 -1.37
N ARG A 225 -12.02 0.56 -1.02
CA ARG A 225 -11.97 1.25 0.29
C ARG A 225 -12.00 2.76 0.03
N GLU A 226 -12.44 3.51 1.04
CA GLU A 226 -12.29 4.96 1.04
C GLU A 226 -10.81 5.33 1.27
N PRO A 227 -10.29 6.38 0.61
CA PRO A 227 -8.93 6.87 0.85
C PRO A 227 -8.78 7.44 2.27
N LEU A 228 -7.53 7.60 2.72
CA LEU A 228 -7.25 8.43 3.90
C LEU A 228 -7.57 9.89 3.60
N LYS A 229 -7.98 10.64 4.62
CA LYS A 229 -8.43 12.04 4.47
C LYS A 229 -7.41 12.95 3.78
N HIS A 230 -6.11 12.68 3.97
CA HIS A 230 -5.01 13.46 3.40
C HIS A 230 -4.53 12.91 2.04
N TRP A 231 -5.12 11.83 1.52
CA TRP A 231 -4.79 11.34 0.18
C TRP A 231 -5.58 12.12 -0.87
N GLU A 232 -4.92 12.44 -1.97
CA GLU A 232 -5.55 13.07 -3.11
C GLU A 232 -6.25 12.01 -3.96
N GLN A 233 -7.56 12.15 -4.13
CA GLN A 233 -8.32 11.27 -4.99
C GLN A 233 -8.21 11.73 -6.44
N VAL A 234 -8.04 10.79 -7.37
CA VAL A 234 -8.10 11.10 -8.81
C VAL A 234 -9.45 11.72 -9.17
N ASP A 235 -9.42 12.85 -9.88
CA ASP A 235 -10.62 13.60 -10.24
C ASP A 235 -11.52 12.87 -11.24
N ALA A 236 -12.78 13.30 -11.30
CA ALA A 236 -13.82 12.66 -12.11
C ALA A 236 -13.50 12.68 -13.60
N GLN A 237 -12.86 13.74 -14.11
CA GLN A 237 -12.49 13.84 -15.51
C GLN A 237 -11.44 12.78 -15.88
N THR A 238 -10.35 12.70 -15.11
CA THR A 238 -9.31 11.69 -15.32
C THR A 238 -9.89 10.28 -15.22
N MET A 239 -10.87 10.06 -14.33
CA MET A 239 -11.58 8.78 -14.22
C MET A 239 -12.43 8.46 -15.46
N GLN A 240 -13.14 9.43 -16.03
CA GLN A 240 -13.90 9.24 -17.27
C GLN A 240 -12.99 8.89 -18.45
N GLU A 241 -11.87 9.61 -18.61
CA GLU A 241 -10.87 9.33 -19.65
C GLU A 241 -10.27 7.93 -19.49
N THR A 242 -10.01 7.53 -18.23
CA THR A 242 -9.52 6.19 -17.89
C THR A 242 -10.52 5.11 -18.28
N GLU A 243 -11.81 5.33 -18.02
CA GLU A 243 -12.88 4.38 -18.36
C GLU A 243 -13.07 4.27 -19.88
N ALA A 244 -13.07 5.39 -20.59
CA ALA A 244 -13.13 5.41 -22.06
C ALA A 244 -11.97 4.62 -22.69
N GLU A 245 -10.75 4.82 -22.19
CA GLU A 245 -9.59 4.08 -22.67
C GLU A 245 -9.67 2.58 -22.34
N ILE A 246 -10.20 2.23 -21.18
CA ILE A 246 -10.44 0.82 -20.82
C ILE A 246 -11.42 0.18 -21.81
N GLU A 247 -12.52 0.85 -22.17
CA GLU A 247 -13.47 0.33 -23.15
C GLU A 247 -12.82 0.16 -24.52
N ARG A 248 -12.04 1.15 -24.99
CA ARG A 248 -11.27 1.03 -26.23
C ARG A 248 -10.31 -0.17 -26.20
N LEU A 249 -9.55 -0.35 -25.11
CA LEU A 249 -8.59 -1.44 -24.98
C LEU A 249 -9.26 -2.82 -24.91
N LYS A 250 -10.54 -2.94 -24.56
CA LYS A 250 -11.27 -4.21 -24.59
C LYS A 250 -11.48 -4.74 -26.01
N GLU A 251 -11.42 -3.90 -27.05
CA GLU A 251 -11.50 -4.32 -28.45
C GLU A 251 -10.30 -5.18 -28.88
N PHE A 252 -9.19 -5.12 -28.12
CA PHE A 252 -7.96 -5.87 -28.37
C PHE A 252 -7.79 -7.07 -27.44
N CYS A 253 -8.86 -7.43 -26.73
CA CYS A 253 -9.00 -8.72 -26.09
C CYS A 253 -9.69 -9.72 -27.03
#